data_AF-A0A6N9ATI2-F1
#
_entry.id   AF-A0A6N9ATI2-F1
#
_cell.length_a   1.000
_cell.length_b   1.000
_cell.length_c   1.000
_cell.angle_alpha   90.00
_cell.angle_beta   90.00
_cell.angle_gamma   90.00
#
_symmetry.space_group_name_H-M   'P 1'
#
loop_
_entity.id
_entity.type
_entity.pdbx_description
1 polymer ?
#
loop_
_entity_poly.entity_id
_entity_poly.type
_entity_poly.pdbx_seq_one_letter_code
_entity_poly.pdbx_strand_id
1 'polypeptide(L)'
;MNEVKSQSLNQELVDDSWVPWFRELAIKINENDQEFLVQHIQAVDWSEAEDTGGMAKYGDRYIDRLAEFMAYAVNDPFSFFYFLASKTNSNSMHDIFQSVHETFNLSADCPTTGKFMPNPRRALLFQDVMGGKVDRESHDLLWNLFRQAAPENPEICPETFNQVLNMWFIYPLKLTECLFLINPGKFFPIEDKLLIPIYSGVEQEWKSLKPKTFHCEELIEEGGYEKYQELLDDIRANYFDGKMEMYDIYAGVCL
;
A
#
# COMPACT_ATOMS: atom_id res chain seq x y z
N MET A 1 -0.88 21.26 29.36
CA MET A 1 0.09 20.16 29.52
C MET A 1 -0.65 18.99 30.14
N ASN A 2 -1.30 18.18 29.31
CA ASN A 2 -1.90 16.93 29.77
C ASN A 2 -0.93 15.82 29.43
N GLU A 3 -0.35 15.22 30.47
CA GLU A 3 0.33 13.93 30.40
C GLU A 3 -0.69 12.89 29.91
N VAL A 4 -0.66 12.58 28.62
CA VAL A 4 -1.27 11.36 28.12
C VAL A 4 -0.42 10.23 28.66
N LYS A 5 -0.98 9.58 29.69
CA LYS A 5 -0.43 8.41 30.36
C LYS A 5 0.10 7.44 29.32
N SER A 6 1.38 7.10 29.47
CA SER A 6 1.99 5.89 28.96
C SER A 6 1.27 4.68 29.56
N GLN A 7 0.10 4.34 29.03
CA GLN A 7 -0.42 3.00 29.20
C GLN A 7 0.47 2.12 28.34
N SER A 8 1.26 1.27 29.02
CA SER A 8 1.96 0.15 28.40
C SER A 8 0.93 -0.65 27.61
N LEU A 9 0.91 -0.43 26.29
CA LEU A 9 0.25 -1.32 25.34
C LEU A 9 0.71 -2.73 25.69
N ASN A 10 -0.23 -3.61 26.03
CA ASN A 10 0.06 -5.02 26.18
C ASN A 10 0.73 -5.47 24.87
N GLN A 11 2.02 -5.80 24.95
CA GLN A 11 2.81 -6.37 23.86
C GLN A 11 2.28 -7.79 23.57
N GLU A 12 1.07 -7.91 23.04
CA GLU A 12 0.93 -8.90 21.97
C GLU A 12 1.86 -8.41 20.87
N LEU A 13 2.93 -9.17 20.60
CA LEU A 13 3.85 -8.88 19.52
C LEU A 13 3.02 -8.64 18.26
N VAL A 14 2.99 -7.38 17.83
CA VAL A 14 2.50 -7.00 16.51
C VAL A 14 3.39 -7.77 15.55
N ASP A 15 2.83 -8.75 14.83
CA ASP A 15 3.57 -9.42 13.76
C ASP A 15 3.74 -8.39 12.64
N ASP A 16 4.90 -7.76 12.65
CA ASP A 16 5.33 -6.71 11.74
C ASP A 16 6.22 -7.26 10.61
N SER A 17 6.35 -8.59 10.50
CA SER A 17 7.22 -9.26 9.52
C SER A 17 6.94 -8.84 8.08
N TRP A 18 5.73 -8.40 7.78
CA TRP A 18 5.38 -7.86 6.46
C TRP A 18 6.14 -6.59 6.10
N VAL A 19 6.49 -5.73 7.07
CA VAL A 19 7.18 -4.46 6.83
C VAL A 19 8.56 -4.69 6.24
N PRO A 20 9.50 -5.41 6.90
CA PRO A 20 10.82 -5.65 6.32
C PRO A 20 10.72 -6.47 5.03
N TRP A 21 9.75 -7.37 4.93
CA TRP A 21 9.56 -8.20 3.73
C TRP A 21 9.13 -7.40 2.50
N PHE A 22 8.10 -6.56 2.62
CA PHE A 22 7.63 -5.69 1.54
C PHE A 22 8.69 -4.64 1.18
N ARG A 23 9.41 -4.11 2.18
CA ARG A 23 10.51 -3.16 1.97
C ARG A 23 11.64 -3.79 1.17
N GLU A 24 12.08 -5.00 1.51
CA GLU A 24 13.12 -5.71 0.77
C GLU A 24 12.67 -6.03 -0.66
N LEU A 25 11.42 -6.48 -0.83
CA LEU A 25 10.84 -6.72 -2.15
C LEU A 25 10.86 -5.45 -3.00
N ALA A 26 10.52 -4.30 -2.41
CA ALA A 26 10.54 -3.01 -3.11
C ALA A 26 11.96 -2.61 -3.52
N ILE A 27 12.95 -2.80 -2.63
CA ILE A 27 14.37 -2.54 -2.94
C ILE A 27 14.83 -3.41 -4.10
N LYS A 28 14.58 -4.73 -4.07
CA LYS A 28 15.00 -5.63 -5.15
C LYS A 28 14.37 -5.27 -6.49
N ILE A 29 13.08 -4.92 -6.51
CA ILE A 29 12.42 -4.48 -7.75
C ILE A 29 13.01 -3.14 -8.24
N ASN A 30 13.36 -2.23 -7.33
CA ASN A 30 13.94 -0.93 -7.66
C ASN A 30 15.38 -1.01 -8.20
N GLU A 31 16.19 -1.92 -7.67
CA GLU A 31 17.56 -2.19 -8.13
C GLU A 31 17.61 -2.85 -9.52
N ASN A 32 16.48 -3.35 -10.00
CA ASN A 32 16.35 -4.03 -11.28
C ASN A 32 15.34 -3.31 -12.18
N ASP A 33 14.92 -3.97 -13.26
CA ASP A 33 14.02 -3.39 -14.26
C ASP A 33 12.70 -4.16 -14.38
N GLN A 34 11.90 -3.74 -15.37
CA GLN A 34 10.64 -4.39 -15.68
C GLN A 34 10.80 -5.86 -16.07
N GLU A 35 11.86 -6.22 -16.78
CA GLU A 35 12.07 -7.59 -17.22
C GLU A 35 12.30 -8.50 -16.02
N PHE A 36 13.10 -8.03 -15.05
CA PHE A 36 13.26 -8.71 -13.77
C PHE A 36 11.90 -8.95 -13.08
N LEU A 37 11.08 -7.91 -12.92
CA LEU A 37 9.77 -8.03 -12.27
C LEU A 37 8.88 -9.06 -12.97
N VAL A 38 8.78 -9.00 -14.30
CA VAL A 38 7.93 -9.90 -15.09
C VAL A 38 8.42 -11.35 -14.98
N GLN A 39 9.72 -11.59 -15.12
CA GLN A 39 10.28 -12.94 -15.02
C GLN A 39 10.01 -13.57 -13.65
N HIS A 40 10.12 -12.78 -12.58
CA HIS A 40 9.90 -13.27 -11.23
C HIS A 40 8.41 -13.48 -10.94
N ILE A 41 7.52 -12.57 -11.37
CA ILE A 41 6.07 -12.78 -11.25
C ILE A 41 5.63 -14.07 -11.97
N GLN A 42 6.23 -14.38 -13.13
CA GLN A 42 5.94 -15.61 -13.89
C GLN A 42 6.41 -16.89 -13.20
N ALA A 43 7.41 -16.79 -12.33
CA ALA A 43 7.96 -17.92 -11.60
C ALA A 43 7.25 -18.17 -10.27
N VAL A 44 6.44 -17.23 -9.78
CA VAL A 44 5.61 -17.41 -8.59
C VAL A 44 4.51 -18.44 -8.86
N ASP A 45 4.32 -19.34 -7.91
CA ASP A 45 3.22 -20.29 -7.90
C ASP A 45 1.92 -19.60 -7.48
N TRP A 46 1.09 -19.27 -8.46
CA TRP A 46 -0.22 -18.63 -8.26
C TRP A 46 -1.37 -19.64 -8.15
N SER A 47 -1.12 -20.95 -8.14
CA SER A 47 -2.18 -21.98 -8.15
C SER A 47 -3.15 -21.84 -6.97
N GLU A 48 -2.64 -21.43 -5.82
CA GLU A 48 -3.44 -21.21 -4.61
C GLU A 48 -4.06 -19.81 -4.52
N ALA A 49 -3.79 -18.91 -5.48
CA ALA A 49 -4.38 -17.57 -5.53
C ALA A 49 -5.83 -17.55 -6.03
N GLU A 50 -6.36 -18.71 -6.45
CA GLU A 50 -7.72 -18.94 -6.94
C GLU A 50 -8.80 -18.94 -5.83
N ASP A 51 -8.43 -18.93 -4.54
CA ASP A 51 -9.43 -19.00 -3.47
C ASP A 51 -10.34 -17.75 -3.41
N THR A 52 -11.64 -18.02 -3.46
CA THR A 52 -12.72 -17.15 -3.97
C THR A 52 -13.35 -16.29 -2.87
N GLY A 53 -12.54 -15.46 -2.20
CA GLY A 53 -13.00 -14.50 -1.21
C GLY A 53 -13.85 -13.35 -1.78
N GLY A 54 -15.11 -13.61 -2.15
CA GLY A 54 -16.18 -12.59 -2.20
C GLY A 54 -16.55 -11.95 -3.54
N MET A 55 -15.99 -12.40 -4.69
CA MET A 55 -16.35 -11.87 -6.02
C MET A 55 -17.34 -12.74 -6.82
N ALA A 56 -18.11 -13.62 -6.17
CA ALA A 56 -19.19 -14.38 -6.80
C ALA A 56 -20.26 -13.50 -7.52
N LYS A 57 -20.25 -12.18 -7.31
CA LYS A 57 -21.11 -11.22 -8.01
C LYS A 57 -20.62 -10.78 -9.39
N TYR A 58 -19.34 -10.98 -9.73
CA TYR A 58 -18.76 -10.60 -11.03
C TYR A 58 -18.37 -11.80 -11.91
N GLY A 59 -18.77 -13.01 -11.49
CA GLY A 59 -18.58 -14.25 -12.23
C GLY A 59 -17.18 -14.82 -12.03
N ASP A 60 -17.12 -16.14 -11.82
CA ASP A 60 -15.90 -16.92 -11.52
C ASP A 60 -14.76 -16.72 -12.54
N ARG A 61 -15.04 -16.16 -13.72
CA ARG A 61 -14.06 -15.90 -14.78
C ARG A 61 -13.10 -14.73 -14.56
N TYR A 62 -13.29 -13.89 -13.53
CA TYR A 62 -12.45 -12.70 -13.33
C TYR A 62 -11.20 -12.98 -12.48
N ILE A 63 -11.26 -13.91 -11.54
CA ILE A 63 -10.12 -14.26 -10.65
C ILE A 63 -9.12 -15.17 -11.37
N ASP A 64 -9.57 -16.20 -12.09
CA ASP A 64 -8.72 -17.03 -12.95
C ASP A 64 -7.94 -16.16 -13.95
N ARG A 65 -8.64 -15.17 -14.51
CA ARG A 65 -8.01 -14.17 -15.37
C ARG A 65 -7.06 -13.28 -14.62
N LEU A 66 -7.26 -12.94 -13.36
CA LEU A 66 -6.38 -12.02 -12.64
C LEU A 66 -5.05 -12.68 -12.29
N ALA A 67 -5.03 -13.94 -11.86
CA ALA A 67 -3.78 -14.68 -11.64
C ALA A 67 -3.05 -14.92 -12.97
N GLU A 68 -3.77 -15.37 -14.00
CA GLU A 68 -3.24 -15.48 -15.37
C GLU A 68 -2.74 -14.11 -15.87
N PHE A 69 -3.48 -13.04 -15.63
CA PHE A 69 -3.11 -11.69 -16.04
C PHE A 69 -1.92 -11.14 -15.25
N MET A 70 -1.80 -11.45 -13.96
CA MET A 70 -0.60 -11.14 -13.18
C MET A 70 0.61 -11.83 -13.79
N ALA A 71 0.50 -13.13 -14.11
CA ALA A 71 1.58 -13.89 -14.76
C ALA A 71 1.93 -13.39 -16.17
N TYR A 72 0.97 -12.91 -16.97
CA TYR A 72 1.20 -12.62 -18.39
C TYR A 72 1.17 -11.14 -18.79
N ALA A 73 0.68 -10.23 -17.94
CA ALA A 73 0.39 -8.86 -18.35
C ALA A 73 0.73 -7.77 -17.33
N VAL A 74 0.97 -8.09 -16.04
CA VAL A 74 1.40 -7.07 -15.08
C VAL A 74 2.87 -6.77 -15.25
N ASN A 75 3.14 -5.54 -15.65
CA ASN A 75 4.47 -5.02 -15.90
C ASN A 75 4.81 -3.82 -15.02
N ASP A 76 3.91 -3.40 -14.12
CA ASP A 76 4.15 -2.27 -13.21
C ASP A 76 4.18 -2.73 -11.73
N PRO A 77 5.04 -2.12 -10.91
CA PRO A 77 5.21 -2.51 -9.52
C PRO A 77 3.98 -2.19 -8.67
N PHE A 78 3.26 -1.09 -8.92
CA PHE A 78 2.10 -0.70 -8.10
C PHE A 78 0.99 -1.75 -8.16
N SER A 79 0.67 -2.23 -9.36
CA SER A 79 -0.27 -3.34 -9.56
C SER A 79 0.18 -4.61 -8.84
N PHE A 80 1.48 -4.91 -8.89
CA PHE A 80 2.03 -6.09 -8.22
C PHE A 80 1.89 -6.03 -6.69
N PHE A 81 2.35 -4.94 -6.07
CA PHE A 81 2.26 -4.72 -4.63
C PHE A 81 0.80 -4.71 -4.14
N TYR A 82 -0.08 -4.02 -4.85
CA TYR A 82 -1.49 -3.92 -4.50
C TYR A 82 -2.23 -5.25 -4.65
N PHE A 83 -1.93 -6.02 -5.70
CA PHE A 83 -2.47 -7.38 -5.85
C PHE A 83 -2.00 -8.29 -4.73
N LEU A 84 -0.71 -8.28 -4.42
CA LEU A 84 -0.13 -9.13 -3.39
C LEU A 84 -0.74 -8.84 -2.01
N ALA A 85 -0.87 -7.56 -1.64
CA ALA A 85 -1.51 -7.16 -0.39
C ALA A 85 -3.00 -7.54 -0.31
N SER A 86 -3.70 -7.64 -1.45
CA SER A 86 -5.08 -8.14 -1.47
C SER A 86 -5.21 -9.62 -1.06
N LYS A 87 -4.11 -10.37 -1.04
CA LYS A 87 -4.06 -11.80 -0.66
C LYS A 87 -3.85 -12.02 0.84
N THR A 88 -3.70 -10.96 1.63
CA THR A 88 -3.53 -11.00 3.10
C THR A 88 -4.61 -11.73 3.88
N ASN A 89 -5.82 -11.79 3.33
CA ASN A 89 -6.97 -12.46 3.96
C ASN A 89 -7.33 -13.78 3.26
N SER A 90 -6.50 -14.24 2.33
CA SER A 90 -6.66 -15.55 1.69
C SER A 90 -6.21 -16.66 2.64
N ASN A 91 -6.89 -17.81 2.59
CA ASN A 91 -6.39 -19.02 3.27
C ASN A 91 -5.02 -19.43 2.73
N SER A 92 -4.71 -19.02 1.50
CA SER A 92 -3.47 -19.29 0.78
C SER A 92 -2.43 -18.17 0.90
N MET A 93 -2.62 -17.21 1.81
CA MET A 93 -1.67 -16.09 1.97
C MET A 93 -0.25 -16.60 2.16
N HIS A 94 -0.06 -17.58 3.03
CA HIS A 94 1.25 -18.13 3.36
C HIS A 94 1.93 -18.72 2.13
N ASP A 95 1.22 -19.55 1.35
CA ASP A 95 1.80 -20.21 0.18
C ASP A 95 2.17 -19.22 -0.92
N ILE A 96 1.32 -18.21 -1.17
CA ILE A 96 1.61 -17.14 -2.13
C ILE A 96 2.82 -16.33 -1.68
N PHE A 97 2.85 -15.90 -0.41
CA PHE A 97 3.93 -15.08 0.11
C PHE A 97 5.24 -15.85 0.17
N GLN A 98 5.20 -17.13 0.53
CA GLN A 98 6.35 -18.02 0.51
C GLN A 98 6.88 -18.20 -0.91
N SER A 99 6.01 -18.37 -1.90
CA SER A 99 6.44 -18.47 -3.29
C SER A 99 7.09 -17.18 -3.79
N VAL A 100 6.54 -16.01 -3.46
CA VAL A 100 7.17 -14.71 -3.75
C VAL A 100 8.51 -14.58 -3.02
N HIS A 101 8.57 -14.95 -1.75
CA HIS A 101 9.78 -14.91 -0.92
C HIS A 101 10.92 -15.71 -1.55
N GLU A 102 10.64 -16.95 -1.96
CA GLU A 102 11.61 -17.83 -2.61
C GLU A 102 12.01 -17.31 -3.99
N THR A 103 11.04 -16.88 -4.79
CA THR A 103 11.27 -16.44 -6.17
C THR A 103 12.15 -15.19 -6.21
N PHE A 104 11.84 -14.20 -5.38
CA PHE A 104 12.63 -12.96 -5.28
C PHE A 104 13.87 -13.12 -4.39
N ASN A 105 14.08 -14.29 -3.80
CA ASN A 105 15.18 -14.61 -2.91
C ASN A 105 15.32 -13.55 -1.79
N LEU A 106 14.21 -13.32 -1.08
CA LEU A 106 14.13 -12.38 0.03
C LEU A 106 14.84 -12.97 1.27
N SER A 107 15.43 -12.11 2.07
CA SER A 107 16.15 -12.48 3.30
C SER A 107 15.36 -12.15 4.57
N ALA A 108 14.43 -11.20 4.51
CA ALA A 108 13.47 -10.90 5.55
C ALA A 108 12.50 -12.05 5.76
N ASP A 109 12.11 -12.29 7.01
CA ASP A 109 11.18 -13.36 7.36
C ASP A 109 9.88 -13.27 6.58
N CYS A 110 9.43 -14.40 6.03
CA CYS A 110 8.19 -14.48 5.27
C CYS A 110 6.99 -14.21 6.21
N PRO A 111 6.05 -13.32 5.84
CA PRO A 111 4.92 -12.98 6.70
C PRO A 111 4.02 -14.17 6.98
N THR A 112 3.69 -14.37 8.26
CA THR A 112 2.81 -15.47 8.69
C THR A 112 1.37 -15.02 8.93
N THR A 113 1.14 -13.71 9.01
CA THR A 113 -0.18 -13.10 9.10
C THR A 113 -0.27 -11.81 8.30
N GLY A 114 -1.48 -11.47 7.85
CA GLY A 114 -1.82 -10.17 7.25
C GLY A 114 -2.27 -9.13 8.27
N LYS A 115 -2.13 -9.41 9.59
CA LYS A 115 -2.53 -8.50 10.66
C LYS A 115 -1.78 -7.17 10.49
N PHE A 116 -2.51 -6.05 10.52
CA PHE A 116 -1.96 -4.71 10.32
C PHE A 116 -1.31 -4.45 8.96
N MET A 117 -1.53 -5.31 7.97
CA MET A 117 -1.24 -4.95 6.58
C MET A 117 -2.44 -4.18 6.01
N PRO A 118 -2.22 -3.12 5.23
CA PRO A 118 -3.28 -2.56 4.39
C PRO A 118 -3.94 -3.66 3.56
N ASN A 119 -5.27 -3.65 3.50
CA ASN A 119 -6.04 -4.65 2.78
C ASN A 119 -6.84 -4.01 1.64
N PRO A 120 -6.25 -3.94 0.44
CA PRO A 120 -6.93 -3.55 -0.79
C PRO A 120 -8.26 -4.29 -1.00
N ARG A 121 -9.38 -3.58 -0.87
CA ARG A 121 -10.73 -4.19 -0.95
C ARG A 121 -11.12 -4.70 -2.35
N ARG A 122 -10.38 -4.31 -3.39
CA ARG A 122 -10.58 -4.74 -4.79
C ARG A 122 -9.22 -4.77 -5.47
N ALA A 123 -8.77 -5.94 -5.90
CA ALA A 123 -7.57 -6.11 -6.72
C ALA A 123 -7.80 -5.57 -8.14
N LEU A 124 -8.00 -4.26 -8.26
CA LEU A 124 -7.96 -3.56 -9.54
C LEU A 124 -6.54 -3.05 -9.73
N LEU A 125 -5.95 -3.41 -10.87
CA LEU A 125 -4.64 -2.99 -11.31
C LEU A 125 -4.54 -1.46 -11.37
N PHE A 126 -3.33 -0.92 -11.30
CA PHE A 126 -3.09 0.51 -11.51
C PHE A 126 -3.21 0.90 -12.98
N GLN A 127 -3.09 -0.07 -13.88
CA GLN A 127 -3.30 0.13 -15.30
C GLN A 127 -4.54 -0.58 -15.81
N ASP A 128 -5.29 0.12 -16.66
CA ASP A 128 -6.35 -0.51 -17.44
C ASP A 128 -5.74 -1.24 -18.64
N VAL A 129 -5.98 -2.55 -18.73
CA VAL A 129 -5.49 -3.39 -19.83
C VAL A 129 -6.66 -3.90 -20.67
N MET A 130 -7.64 -3.02 -20.87
CA MET A 130 -8.75 -3.26 -21.76
C MET A 130 -8.26 -3.44 -23.20
N GLY A 131 -8.41 -4.65 -23.73
CA GLY A 131 -7.97 -5.02 -25.08
C GLY A 131 -6.51 -5.48 -25.19
N GLY A 132 -5.84 -5.79 -24.07
CA GLY A 132 -4.52 -6.43 -24.08
C GLY A 132 -3.36 -5.50 -24.46
N LYS A 133 -3.55 -4.17 -24.38
CA LYS A 133 -2.50 -3.19 -24.62
C LYS A 133 -2.25 -2.39 -23.34
N VAL A 134 -1.00 -2.40 -22.91
CA VAL A 134 -0.51 -1.51 -21.86
C VAL A 134 -0.22 -0.15 -22.48
N ASP A 135 -0.75 0.91 -21.88
CA ASP A 135 -0.34 2.26 -22.20
C ASP A 135 1.08 2.51 -21.68
N ARG A 136 2.02 2.76 -22.60
CA ARG A 136 3.44 2.91 -22.27
C ARG A 136 3.69 4.15 -21.41
N GLU A 137 2.98 5.24 -21.64
CA GLU A 137 3.16 6.47 -20.89
C GLU A 137 2.77 6.28 -19.42
N SER A 138 1.59 5.70 -19.18
CA SER A 138 1.17 5.33 -17.83
C SER A 138 2.13 4.33 -17.17
N HIS A 139 2.74 3.44 -17.97
CA HIS A 139 3.66 2.42 -17.47
C HIS A 139 4.98 3.02 -17.00
N ASP A 140 5.61 3.83 -17.85
CA ASP A 140 6.83 4.55 -17.50
C ASP A 140 6.59 5.47 -16.29
N LEU A 141 5.40 6.08 -16.20
CA LEU A 141 5.01 6.95 -15.10
C LEU A 141 4.87 6.20 -13.76
N LEU A 142 4.25 5.02 -13.73
CA LEU A 142 4.17 4.19 -12.52
C LEU A 142 5.54 3.69 -12.06
N TRP A 143 6.42 3.30 -12.98
CA TRP A 143 7.81 2.95 -12.66
C TRP A 143 8.58 4.13 -12.10
N ASN A 144 8.40 5.32 -12.67
CA ASN A 144 9.04 6.53 -12.17
C ASN A 144 8.57 6.86 -10.76
N LEU A 145 7.27 6.78 -10.48
CA LEU A 145 6.76 6.99 -9.13
C LEU A 145 7.27 5.92 -8.14
N PHE A 146 7.37 4.67 -8.58
CA PHE A 146 7.87 3.57 -7.74
C PHE A 146 9.32 3.80 -7.31
N ARG A 147 10.19 4.18 -8.25
CA ARG A 147 11.58 4.52 -7.96
C ARG A 147 11.70 5.70 -6.99
N GLN A 148 10.83 6.69 -7.15
CA GLN A 148 10.75 7.85 -6.24
C GLN A 148 10.21 7.49 -4.85
N ALA A 149 9.40 6.43 -4.75
CA ALA A 149 8.86 5.93 -3.47
C ALA A 149 9.80 4.94 -2.77
N ALA A 150 10.74 4.35 -3.50
CA ALA A 150 11.55 3.23 -3.04
C ALA A 150 12.32 3.55 -1.73
N PRO A 151 12.55 2.56 -0.85
CA PRO A 151 13.06 2.80 0.50
C PRO A 151 14.46 3.40 0.63
N GLU A 152 15.31 3.30 -0.40
CA GLU A 152 16.71 3.69 -0.31
C GLU A 152 16.94 5.20 -0.33
N ASN A 153 16.18 5.92 -1.16
CA ASN A 153 16.24 7.39 -1.23
C ASN A 153 14.91 7.93 -1.77
N PRO A 154 13.85 7.92 -0.96
CA PRO A 154 12.56 8.32 -1.44
C PRO A 154 12.50 9.84 -1.66
N GLU A 155 12.16 10.27 -2.85
CA GLU A 155 11.94 11.67 -3.22
C GLU A 155 10.87 11.72 -4.31
N ILE A 156 9.62 11.96 -3.89
CA ILE A 156 8.48 12.05 -4.81
C ILE A 156 8.47 13.43 -5.46
N CYS A 157 8.51 13.43 -6.79
CA CYS A 157 8.19 14.59 -7.60
C CYS A 157 6.68 14.83 -7.56
N PRO A 158 6.21 16.01 -7.10
CA PRO A 158 4.77 16.31 -7.00
C PRO A 158 4.02 16.09 -8.33
N GLU A 159 4.64 16.45 -9.45
CA GLU A 159 4.06 16.27 -10.78
C GLU A 159 3.86 14.78 -11.12
N THR A 160 4.84 13.93 -10.79
CA THR A 160 4.75 12.47 -11.04
C THR A 160 3.59 11.87 -10.24
N PHE A 161 3.50 12.20 -8.93
CA PHE A 161 2.41 11.75 -8.08
C PHE A 161 1.05 12.22 -8.61
N ASN A 162 0.93 13.51 -8.95
CA ASN A 162 -0.32 14.08 -9.44
C ASN A 162 -0.75 13.46 -10.77
N GLN A 163 0.18 13.16 -11.67
CA GLN A 163 -0.16 12.48 -12.92
C GLN A 163 -0.66 11.05 -12.67
N VAL A 164 -0.05 10.30 -11.75
CA VAL A 164 -0.53 8.96 -11.35
C VAL A 164 -1.90 9.04 -10.69
N LEU A 165 -2.12 10.01 -9.79
CA LEU A 165 -3.41 10.21 -9.12
C LEU A 165 -4.54 10.49 -10.12
N ASN A 166 -4.24 11.17 -11.22
CA ASN A 166 -5.20 11.48 -12.29
C ASN A 166 -5.41 10.33 -13.30
N MET A 167 -4.72 9.20 -13.15
CA MET A 167 -4.97 8.02 -13.97
C MET A 167 -6.36 7.44 -13.69
N TRP A 168 -6.95 6.84 -14.73
CA TRP A 168 -8.24 6.19 -14.61
C TRP A 168 -8.21 5.04 -13.58
N PHE A 169 -9.22 4.98 -12.70
CA PHE A 169 -9.31 4.03 -11.57
C PHE A 169 -8.23 4.13 -10.49
N ILE A 170 -7.52 5.26 -10.41
CA ILE A 170 -6.68 5.61 -9.26
C ILE A 170 -7.45 6.59 -8.38
N TYR A 171 -7.46 6.30 -7.08
CA TYR A 171 -8.06 7.15 -6.04
C TYR A 171 -7.00 7.37 -4.95
N PRO A 172 -7.08 8.45 -4.15
CA PRO A 172 -6.08 8.76 -3.14
C PRO A 172 -5.79 7.61 -2.19
N LEU A 173 -6.82 6.93 -1.68
CA LEU A 173 -6.66 5.79 -0.78
C LEU A 173 -5.81 4.70 -1.43
N LYS A 174 -6.18 4.25 -2.64
CA LYS A 174 -5.45 3.21 -3.38
C LYS A 174 -3.99 3.58 -3.61
N LEU A 175 -3.72 4.82 -4.01
CA LEU A 175 -2.36 5.28 -4.26
C LEU A 175 -1.53 5.33 -2.97
N THR A 176 -2.08 5.92 -1.91
CA THR A 176 -1.39 6.09 -0.62
C THR A 176 -1.20 4.77 0.14
N GLU A 177 -2.15 3.83 0.04
CA GLU A 177 -1.98 2.45 0.52
C GLU A 177 -0.83 1.75 -0.19
N CYS A 178 -0.75 1.86 -1.52
CA CYS A 178 0.33 1.21 -2.27
C CYS A 178 1.69 1.84 -1.96
N LEU A 179 1.77 3.18 -1.86
CA LEU A 179 2.99 3.87 -1.41
C LEU A 179 3.42 3.41 -0.02
N PHE A 180 2.46 3.21 0.89
CA PHE A 180 2.74 2.68 2.23
C PHE A 180 3.24 1.23 2.19
N LEU A 181 2.67 0.36 1.34
CA LEU A 181 3.19 -1.00 1.15
C LEU A 181 4.64 -1.00 0.61
N ILE A 182 4.97 -0.08 -0.29
CA ILE A 182 6.31 0.04 -0.88
C ILE A 182 7.33 0.58 0.14
N ASN A 183 6.95 1.60 0.91
CA ASN A 183 7.83 2.26 1.87
C ASN A 183 7.04 2.72 3.11
N PRO A 184 6.79 1.78 4.04
CA PRO A 184 5.97 2.02 5.21
C PRO A 184 6.65 2.93 6.25
N GLY A 185 7.95 3.19 6.11
CA GLY A 185 8.65 4.14 6.96
C GLY A 185 8.32 5.61 6.63
N LYS A 186 8.03 5.90 5.36
CA LYS A 186 7.85 7.27 4.87
C LYS A 186 6.39 7.66 4.61
N PHE A 187 5.60 6.75 4.08
CA PHE A 187 4.24 7.04 3.63
C PHE A 187 3.22 6.58 4.67
N PHE A 188 1.97 6.99 4.51
CA PHE A 188 0.86 6.56 5.37
C PHE A 188 -0.41 6.43 4.51
N PRO A 189 -1.24 5.39 4.72
CA PRO A 189 -2.48 5.21 3.98
C PRO A 189 -3.54 6.19 4.49
N ILE A 190 -4.15 6.95 3.59
CA ILE A 190 -5.14 7.96 3.95
C ILE A 190 -6.53 7.33 3.86
N GLU A 191 -6.94 6.66 4.94
CA GLU A 191 -8.30 6.16 5.15
C GLU A 191 -8.93 6.91 6.34
N ASP A 192 -10.14 7.45 6.17
CA ASP A 192 -10.83 8.20 7.23
C ASP A 192 -10.88 7.44 8.58
N LYS A 193 -11.01 6.10 8.54
CA LYS A 193 -11.04 5.26 9.75
C LYS A 193 -9.73 5.23 10.52
N LEU A 194 -8.60 5.35 9.85
CA LEU A 194 -7.28 5.42 10.47
C LEU A 194 -7.00 6.81 11.01
N LEU A 195 -7.52 7.84 10.34
CA LEU A 195 -7.34 9.22 10.75
C LEU A 195 -8.23 9.60 11.95
N ILE A 196 -9.41 9.00 12.10
CA ILE A 196 -10.32 9.30 13.22
C ILE A 196 -9.63 9.12 14.59
N PRO A 197 -9.00 7.97 14.92
CA PRO A 197 -8.27 7.81 16.18
C PRO A 197 -7.17 8.86 16.38
N ILE A 198 -6.38 9.13 15.33
CA ILE A 198 -5.29 10.12 15.31
C ILE A 198 -5.80 11.51 15.76
N TYR A 199 -6.92 11.95 15.21
CA TYR A 199 -7.46 13.29 15.49
C TYR A 199 -8.45 13.32 16.66
N SER A 200 -8.98 12.16 17.11
CA SER A 200 -9.94 12.09 18.22
C SER A 200 -9.32 12.36 19.60
N GLY A 201 -8.00 12.22 19.75
CA GLY A 201 -7.25 12.59 20.96
C GLY A 201 -7.06 14.10 21.14
N VAL A 202 -7.37 14.91 20.12
CA VAL A 202 -7.23 16.39 20.11
C VAL A 202 -8.60 17.02 20.43
N GLU A 203 -9.11 16.77 21.64
CA GLU A 203 -10.54 16.92 21.93
C GLU A 203 -11.08 18.36 22.07
N GLN A 204 -10.28 19.42 21.86
CA GLN A 204 -10.75 20.80 22.09
C GLN A 204 -10.63 21.80 20.94
N GLU A 205 -9.75 21.62 19.94
CA GLU A 205 -9.68 22.56 18.81
C GLU A 205 -10.48 22.11 17.57
N TRP A 206 -10.77 20.81 17.46
CA TRP A 206 -11.44 20.25 16.28
C TRP A 206 -12.97 20.19 16.39
N LYS A 207 -13.54 20.27 17.60
CA LYS A 207 -15.02 20.35 17.76
C LYS A 207 -15.62 21.65 17.19
N SER A 208 -14.82 22.71 17.03
CA SER A 208 -15.18 23.93 16.30
C SER A 208 -15.09 23.78 14.78
N LEU A 209 -14.29 22.82 14.29
CA LEU A 209 -14.27 22.39 12.90
C LEU A 209 -15.27 21.25 12.73
N LYS A 210 -16.56 21.54 12.90
CA LYS A 210 -17.58 20.74 12.24
C LYS A 210 -17.57 21.12 10.75
N PRO A 211 -17.13 20.21 9.88
CA PRO A 211 -17.96 19.82 8.76
C PRO A 211 -18.55 18.44 9.06
N LYS A 212 -19.81 18.28 8.64
CA LYS A 212 -20.29 16.95 8.29
C LYS A 212 -19.32 16.41 7.23
N THR A 213 -18.78 15.23 7.48
CA THR A 213 -17.85 14.47 6.62
C THR A 213 -16.48 15.12 6.36
N PHE A 214 -15.48 14.66 7.10
CA PHE A 214 -14.07 14.89 6.83
C PHE A 214 -13.68 13.93 5.71
N HIS A 215 -13.20 14.45 4.58
CA HIS A 215 -12.81 13.66 3.41
C HIS A 215 -11.35 13.97 3.07
N CYS A 216 -10.40 13.36 3.79
CA CYS A 216 -8.97 13.56 3.48
C CYS A 216 -8.62 13.13 2.06
N GLU A 217 -9.36 12.17 1.51
CA GLU A 217 -9.27 11.78 0.11
C GLU A 217 -9.56 12.98 -0.82
N GLU A 218 -10.65 13.73 -0.60
CA GLU A 218 -10.99 14.91 -1.42
C GLU A 218 -9.89 15.98 -1.40
N LEU A 219 -9.24 16.20 -0.24
CA LEU A 219 -8.11 17.14 -0.14
C LEU A 219 -6.93 16.74 -1.02
N ILE A 220 -6.65 15.44 -1.11
CA ILE A 220 -5.57 14.91 -1.95
C ILE A 220 -6.00 14.91 -3.42
N GLU A 221 -7.27 14.64 -3.74
CA GLU A 221 -7.78 14.76 -5.11
C GLU A 221 -7.62 16.19 -5.65
N GLU A 222 -7.91 17.20 -4.84
CA GLU A 222 -7.84 18.60 -5.25
C GLU A 222 -6.41 19.17 -5.21
N GLY A 223 -5.64 18.85 -4.16
CA GLY A 223 -4.33 19.45 -3.89
C GLY A 223 -3.12 18.55 -4.13
N GLY A 224 -3.35 17.29 -4.52
CA GLY A 224 -2.30 16.36 -4.93
C GLY A 224 -1.28 16.05 -3.85
N TYR A 225 -0.02 15.87 -4.27
CA TYR A 225 1.07 15.48 -3.38
C TYR A 225 1.36 16.49 -2.26
N GLU A 226 1.16 17.79 -2.50
CA GLU A 226 1.38 18.82 -1.48
C GLU A 226 0.44 18.61 -0.28
N LYS A 227 -0.85 18.37 -0.54
CA LYS A 227 -1.82 18.05 0.53
C LYS A 227 -1.56 16.70 1.18
N TYR A 228 -1.09 15.73 0.42
CA TYR A 228 -0.66 14.47 1.01
C TYR A 228 0.51 14.68 1.98
N GLN A 229 1.52 15.46 1.59
CA GLN A 229 2.68 15.75 2.43
C GLN A 229 2.32 16.54 3.69
N GLU A 230 1.43 17.55 3.57
CA GLU A 230 0.88 18.27 4.73
C GLU A 230 0.25 17.31 5.74
N LEU A 231 -0.57 16.36 5.28
CA LEU A 231 -1.18 15.34 6.13
C LEU A 231 -0.13 14.43 6.79
N LEU A 232 0.90 14.01 6.06
CA LEU A 232 1.98 13.18 6.63
C LEU A 232 2.75 13.93 7.73
N ASP A 233 3.03 15.21 7.52
CA ASP A 233 3.74 16.05 8.49
C ASP A 233 2.87 16.32 9.72
N ASP A 234 1.56 16.53 9.53
CA ASP A 234 0.59 16.64 10.63
C ASP A 234 0.48 15.34 11.44
N ILE A 235 0.43 14.17 10.79
CA ILE A 235 0.40 12.87 11.47
C ILE A 235 1.66 12.70 12.33
N ARG A 236 2.85 12.99 11.78
CA ARG A 236 4.12 12.93 12.52
C ARG A 236 4.15 13.91 13.69
N ALA A 237 3.67 15.12 13.50
CA ALA A 237 3.67 16.14 14.55
C ALA A 237 2.77 15.75 15.74
N ASN A 238 1.69 15.02 15.48
CA ASN A 238 0.75 14.57 16.52
C ASN A 238 1.19 13.28 17.25
N TYR A 239 2.18 12.53 16.73
CA TYR A 239 2.67 11.29 17.34
C TYR A 239 4.15 11.38 17.77
N PHE A 240 4.37 11.28 19.09
CA PHE A 240 5.65 11.01 19.78
C PHE A 240 6.92 11.69 19.19
N ASP A 241 6.98 13.02 19.28
CA ASP A 241 8.16 13.86 19.04
C ASP A 241 8.85 13.70 17.65
N GLY A 242 8.12 13.18 16.64
CA GLY A 242 8.62 13.07 15.26
C GLY A 242 9.74 12.05 15.04
N LYS A 243 9.93 11.09 15.96
CA LYS A 243 11.01 10.08 15.90
C LYS A 243 10.56 8.70 15.44
N MET A 244 9.25 8.46 15.36
CA MET A 244 8.68 7.18 14.92
C MET A 244 8.58 7.12 13.40
N GLU A 245 8.74 5.93 12.83
CA GLU A 245 8.41 5.69 11.44
C GLU A 245 6.88 5.66 11.26
N MET A 246 6.39 5.92 10.04
CA MET A 246 4.95 5.95 9.79
C MET A 246 4.25 4.61 10.09
N TYR A 247 4.97 3.50 9.89
CA TYR A 247 4.50 2.18 10.28
C TYR A 247 4.20 2.07 11.78
N ASP A 248 5.07 2.60 12.63
CA ASP A 248 4.88 2.50 14.07
C ASP A 248 3.62 3.26 14.51
N ILE A 249 3.34 4.40 13.86
CA ILE A 249 2.11 5.17 14.04
C ILE A 249 0.90 4.35 13.57
N TYR A 250 1.00 3.74 12.39
CA TYR A 250 -0.06 2.91 11.81
C TYR A 250 -0.42 1.72 12.72
N ALA A 251 0.59 0.97 13.17
CA ALA A 251 0.41 -0.16 14.08
C ALA A 251 -0.26 0.28 15.39
N GLY A 252 0.14 1.43 15.95
CA GLY A 252 -0.46 2.00 17.15
C GLY A 252 -1.93 2.42 16.99
N VAL A 253 -2.35 2.81 15.78
CA VAL A 253 -3.73 3.19 15.45
C VAL A 253 -4.63 1.98 15.20
N CYS A 254 -4.06 0.87 14.71
CA CYS A 254 -4.83 -0.34 14.42
C CYS A 254 -5.03 -1.28 15.61
N LEU A 255 -4.36 -1.05 16.74
CA LEU A 255 -4.53 -1.77 18.01
C LEU A 255 -5.78 -1.31 18.77
#